data_AF-A0A7J3J927-F1
#
_entry.id   AF-A0A7J3J927-F1
#
_cell.length_a   1.000
_cell.length_b   1.000
_cell.length_c   1.000
_cell.angle_alpha   90.00
_cell.angle_beta   90.00
_cell.angle_gamma   90.00
#
_symmetry.space_group_name_H-M   'P 1'
#
loop_
_entity.id
_entity.type
_entity.pdbx_description
1 polymer ?
#
loop_
_entity_poly.entity_id
_entity_poly.type
_entity_poly.pdbx_seq_one_letter_code
_entity_poly.pdbx_strand_id
1 'polypeptide(L)'
;MGRVWVICKKTFSISLVFNALLTIACCVGIIAGFFFYFPDWKPFAPYLLDGNVFWFVIAAAAINIFPSALLGRKLHTGRFLFHHYFYGFLVIVFAAIYVVLFSPVPLHALFFVNNTSAEVNVGRFFLLGGLALLLDDLPDVSKRVEASLNWLKGKADRAKRFIVVAQGVTGAFSLYVSVAVLVGMVFEPEWVTAANILLVATTLVTGVTSFIFVKRKVWHTIAPKH
;
A
#
# COMPACT_ATOMS: atom_id res chain seq x y z
N MET A 1 25.88 -10.20 -10.50
CA MET A 1 24.44 -10.14 -10.85
C MET A 1 24.28 -9.20 -12.04
N GLY A 2 23.58 -9.61 -13.09
CA GLY A 2 23.39 -8.76 -14.28
C GLY A 2 22.54 -7.51 -13.98
N ARG A 3 22.77 -6.41 -14.73
CA ARG A 3 22.05 -5.14 -14.58
C ARG A 3 20.52 -5.29 -14.66
N VAL A 4 20.03 -6.18 -15.53
CA VAL A 4 18.60 -6.49 -15.71
C VAL A 4 17.96 -7.01 -14.40
N TRP A 5 18.63 -7.94 -13.73
CA TRP A 5 18.12 -8.54 -12.49
C TRP A 5 17.98 -7.52 -11.35
N VAL A 6 18.91 -6.56 -11.32
CA VAL A 6 18.88 -5.46 -10.34
C VAL A 6 17.68 -4.54 -10.59
N ILE A 7 17.41 -4.19 -11.86
CA ILE A 7 16.24 -3.41 -12.26
C ILE A 7 14.96 -4.16 -11.88
N CYS A 8 14.83 -5.43 -12.25
CA CYS A 8 13.63 -6.22 -11.94
C CYS A 8 13.32 -6.25 -10.44
N LYS A 9 14.34 -6.42 -9.60
CA LYS A 9 14.14 -6.41 -8.14
C LYS A 9 13.77 -5.04 -7.58
N LYS A 10 14.34 -3.95 -8.14
CA LYS A 10 13.99 -2.58 -7.73
C LYS A 10 12.55 -2.25 -8.14
N THR A 11 12.16 -2.57 -9.37
CA THR A 11 10.76 -2.43 -9.85
C THR A 11 9.82 -3.25 -8.97
N PHE A 12 10.15 -4.52 -8.68
CA PHE A 12 9.35 -5.36 -7.81
C PHE A 12 9.17 -4.77 -6.40
N SER A 13 10.25 -4.24 -5.80
CA SER A 13 10.19 -3.53 -4.51
C SER A 13 9.23 -2.35 -4.53
N ILE A 14 9.32 -1.50 -5.56
CA ILE A 14 8.45 -0.34 -5.74
C ILE A 14 7.00 -0.78 -5.96
N SER A 15 6.76 -1.81 -6.77
CA SER A 15 5.43 -2.40 -7.00
C SER A 15 4.79 -2.90 -5.71
N LEU A 16 5.57 -3.45 -4.78
CA LEU A 16 5.06 -3.88 -3.47
C LEU A 16 4.68 -2.69 -2.57
N VAL A 17 5.47 -1.62 -2.56
CA VAL A 17 5.11 -0.37 -1.85
C VAL A 17 3.85 0.24 -2.47
N PHE A 18 3.77 0.30 -3.79
CA PHE A 18 2.60 0.78 -4.50
C PHE A 18 1.35 -0.06 -4.18
N ASN A 19 1.48 -1.39 -4.17
CA ASN A 19 0.39 -2.28 -3.78
C ASN A 19 -0.10 -1.99 -2.36
N ALA A 20 0.81 -1.80 -1.40
CA ALA A 20 0.43 -1.47 -0.03
C ALA A 20 -0.36 -0.15 0.05
N LEU A 21 0.09 0.89 -0.66
CA LEU A 21 -0.63 2.17 -0.75
C LEU A 21 -2.01 2.01 -1.39
N LEU A 22 -2.10 1.20 -2.46
CA LEU A 22 -3.35 0.92 -3.14
C LEU A 22 -4.33 0.16 -2.24
N THR A 23 -3.84 -0.84 -1.50
CA THR A 23 -4.62 -1.55 -0.48
C THR A 23 -5.19 -0.59 0.56
N ILE A 24 -4.36 0.30 1.12
CA ILE A 24 -4.81 1.30 2.10
C ILE A 24 -5.90 2.18 1.48
N ALA A 25 -5.67 2.67 0.26
CA ALA A 25 -6.61 3.55 -0.42
C ALA A 25 -7.97 2.85 -0.63
N CYS A 26 -7.99 1.62 -1.16
CA CYS A 26 -9.22 0.85 -1.35
C CYS A 26 -9.97 0.64 -0.03
N CYS A 27 -9.26 0.27 1.05
CA CYS A 27 -9.85 0.04 2.36
C CYS A 27 -10.40 1.32 2.99
N VAL A 28 -9.68 2.44 2.90
CA VAL A 28 -10.15 3.75 3.38
C VAL A 28 -11.43 4.16 2.66
N GLY A 29 -11.54 3.88 1.36
CA GLY A 29 -12.77 4.13 0.61
C GLY A 29 -13.97 3.36 1.20
N ILE A 30 -13.80 2.06 1.44
CA ILE A 30 -14.88 1.21 1.99
C ILE A 30 -15.25 1.65 3.41
N ILE A 31 -14.24 1.89 4.26
CA ILE A 31 -14.44 2.36 5.64
C ILE A 31 -15.14 3.71 5.65
N ALA A 32 -14.78 4.63 4.75
CA ALA A 32 -15.46 5.91 4.64
C ALA A 32 -16.93 5.73 4.20
N GLY A 33 -17.21 4.85 3.25
CA GLY A 33 -18.57 4.47 2.87
C GLY A 33 -19.38 3.94 4.05
N PHE A 34 -18.79 3.02 4.81
CA PHE A 34 -19.39 2.41 6.00
C PHE A 34 -19.65 3.43 7.12
N PHE A 35 -18.66 4.21 7.54
CA PHE A 35 -18.82 5.10 8.70
C PHE A 35 -19.52 6.42 8.40
N PHE A 36 -19.34 6.99 7.21
CA PHE A 36 -19.83 8.35 6.94
C PHE A 36 -21.13 8.41 6.15
N TYR A 37 -21.42 7.38 5.33
CA TYR A 37 -22.55 7.43 4.40
C TYR A 37 -23.59 6.35 4.66
N PHE A 38 -23.18 5.15 5.06
CA PHE A 38 -24.07 4.01 5.26
C PHE A 38 -23.70 3.18 6.51
N PRO A 39 -24.02 3.66 7.72
CA PRO A 39 -23.62 3.02 8.99
C PRO A 39 -24.18 1.60 9.17
N ASP A 40 -25.32 1.28 8.55
CA ASP A 40 -25.93 -0.05 8.58
C ASP A 40 -25.47 -0.96 7.42
N TRP A 41 -24.62 -0.46 6.51
CA TRP A 41 -24.14 -1.23 5.37
C TRP A 41 -23.21 -2.34 5.86
N LYS A 42 -23.52 -3.59 5.52
CA LYS A 42 -22.63 -4.73 5.77
C LYS A 42 -21.89 -5.09 4.50
N PRO A 43 -20.68 -4.53 4.26
CA PRO A 43 -19.98 -4.74 3.00
C PRO A 43 -19.66 -6.22 2.80
N PHE A 44 -20.06 -6.79 1.66
CA PHE A 44 -19.80 -8.19 1.28
C PHE A 44 -20.36 -9.25 2.25
N ALA A 45 -21.38 -8.92 3.04
CA ALA A 45 -22.11 -9.92 3.81
C ALA A 45 -22.80 -10.95 2.87
N PRO A 46 -22.93 -12.22 3.27
CA PRO A 46 -22.52 -12.80 4.55
C PRO A 46 -21.06 -13.29 4.60
N TYR A 47 -20.29 -13.11 3.53
CA TYR A 47 -18.94 -13.66 3.40
C TYR A 47 -17.90 -12.91 4.24
N LEU A 48 -18.08 -11.60 4.36
CA LEU A 48 -17.33 -10.75 5.29
C LEU A 48 -18.13 -10.55 6.57
N LEU A 49 -17.49 -10.82 7.72
CA LEU A 49 -18.12 -10.70 9.04
C LEU A 49 -18.57 -9.27 9.34
N ASP A 50 -17.70 -8.29 9.11
CA ASP A 50 -17.94 -6.88 9.42
C ASP A 50 -16.98 -5.95 8.65
N GLY A 51 -17.43 -4.70 8.40
CA GLY A 51 -16.61 -3.68 7.75
C GLY A 51 -15.37 -3.26 8.55
N ASN A 52 -15.38 -3.43 9.87
CA ASN A 52 -14.21 -3.13 10.72
C ASN A 52 -13.01 -4.03 10.42
N VAL A 53 -13.19 -5.17 9.77
CA VAL A 53 -12.10 -6.05 9.35
C VAL A 53 -11.12 -5.32 8.41
N PHE A 54 -11.59 -4.30 7.67
CA PHE A 54 -10.75 -3.51 6.78
C PHE A 54 -9.64 -2.73 7.50
N TRP A 55 -9.80 -2.41 8.80
CA TRP A 55 -8.73 -1.79 9.61
C TRP A 55 -7.51 -2.70 9.75
N PHE A 56 -7.72 -4.01 9.87
CA PHE A 56 -6.61 -4.96 9.97
C PHE A 56 -5.84 -5.05 8.66
N VAL A 57 -6.50 -4.95 7.51
CA VAL A 57 -5.79 -4.96 6.22
C VAL A 57 -5.10 -3.62 5.91
N ILE A 58 -5.63 -2.48 6.39
CA ILE A 58 -4.86 -1.22 6.43
C ILE A 58 -3.58 -1.40 7.25
N ALA A 59 -3.67 -1.99 8.44
CA ALA A 59 -2.50 -2.27 9.27
C ALA A 59 -1.51 -3.23 8.56
N ALA A 60 -2.00 -4.28 7.90
CA ALA A 60 -1.17 -5.20 7.12
C ALA A 60 -0.39 -4.47 6.01
N ALA A 61 -1.08 -3.65 5.23
CA ALA A 61 -0.48 -2.88 4.16
C ALA A 61 0.55 -1.88 4.69
N ALA A 62 0.23 -1.14 5.76
CA ALA A 62 1.16 -0.20 6.38
C ALA A 62 2.44 -0.89 6.88
N ILE A 63 2.31 -2.05 7.55
CA ILE A 63 3.45 -2.85 8.00
C ILE A 63 4.27 -3.37 6.81
N ASN A 64 3.64 -3.70 5.68
CA ASN A 64 4.33 -4.20 4.49
C ASN A 64 5.15 -3.14 3.74
N ILE A 65 4.89 -1.84 3.92
CA ILE A 65 5.63 -0.75 3.23
C ILE A 65 7.13 -0.85 3.53
N PHE A 66 7.49 -0.94 4.81
CA PHE A 66 8.89 -0.95 5.24
C PHE A 66 9.72 -2.15 4.69
N PRO A 67 9.32 -3.42 4.89
CA PRO A 67 10.05 -4.58 4.37
C PRO A 67 10.08 -4.59 2.85
N SER A 68 9.06 -4.04 2.18
CA SER A 68 9.04 -3.88 0.72
C SER A 68 10.13 -2.92 0.26
N ALA A 69 10.16 -1.69 0.79
CA ALA A 69 11.21 -0.71 0.48
C ALA A 69 12.63 -1.22 0.82
N LEU A 70 12.78 -2.03 1.88
CA LEU A 70 14.07 -2.60 2.25
C LEU A 70 14.62 -3.56 1.17
N LEU A 71 13.76 -4.27 0.43
CA LEU A 71 14.19 -5.16 -0.66
C LEU A 71 14.91 -4.40 -1.77
N GLY A 72 14.36 -3.26 -2.20
CA GLY A 72 14.94 -2.41 -3.24
C GLY A 72 16.24 -1.74 -2.79
N ARG A 73 16.31 -1.30 -1.52
CA ARG A 73 17.48 -0.59 -0.98
C ARG A 73 18.73 -1.46 -0.83
N LYS A 74 18.58 -2.77 -0.60
CA LYS A 74 19.72 -3.71 -0.49
C LYS A 74 20.51 -3.89 -1.80
N LEU A 75 20.02 -3.38 -2.92
CA LEU A 75 20.61 -3.61 -4.25
C LEU A 75 21.73 -2.63 -4.61
N HIS A 76 22.03 -1.64 -3.76
CA HIS A 76 23.12 -0.67 -3.94
C HIS A 76 23.29 -0.21 -5.41
N THR A 77 22.20 0.19 -6.06
CA THR A 77 22.13 0.52 -7.50
C THR A 77 22.98 1.73 -7.92
N GLY A 78 23.77 2.32 -7.01
CA GLY A 78 24.36 3.64 -7.19
C GLY A 78 23.27 4.71 -7.38
N ARG A 79 23.68 5.99 -7.43
CA ARG A 79 22.81 7.14 -7.75
C ARG A 79 22.30 7.12 -9.21
N PHE A 80 22.30 5.97 -9.87
CA PHE A 80 22.48 5.86 -11.32
C PHE A 80 21.23 6.21 -12.15
N LEU A 81 20.06 6.34 -11.56
CA LEU A 81 18.88 6.89 -12.24
C LEU A 81 18.17 7.83 -11.27
N PHE A 82 18.69 9.06 -11.19
CA PHE A 82 18.12 10.27 -10.58
C PHE A 82 16.90 10.08 -9.66
N HIS A 83 17.06 10.28 -8.35
CA HIS A 83 16.02 10.79 -7.45
C HIS A 83 14.60 10.24 -7.73
N HIS A 84 14.31 8.96 -7.43
CA HIS A 84 12.93 8.47 -7.59
C HIS A 84 11.97 9.29 -6.74
N TYR A 85 12.45 9.90 -5.65
CA TYR A 85 11.69 10.90 -4.92
C TYR A 85 11.37 12.17 -5.72
N PHE A 86 12.26 12.64 -6.60
CA PHE A 86 12.02 13.78 -7.49
C PHE A 86 11.02 13.40 -8.58
N TYR A 87 11.19 12.25 -9.24
CA TYR A 87 10.19 11.76 -10.20
C TYR A 87 8.85 11.49 -9.54
N GLY A 88 8.86 10.88 -8.35
CA GLY A 88 7.68 10.66 -7.53
C GLY A 88 6.99 11.97 -7.16
N PHE A 89 7.76 12.97 -6.75
CA PHE A 89 7.27 14.32 -6.48
C PHE A 89 6.66 14.97 -7.73
N LEU A 90 7.33 14.92 -8.88
CA LEU A 90 6.79 15.43 -10.14
C LEU A 90 5.50 14.71 -10.53
N VAL A 91 5.46 13.38 -10.43
CA VAL A 91 4.25 12.59 -10.70
C VAL A 91 3.12 12.99 -9.75
N ILE A 92 3.40 13.19 -8.47
CA ILE A 92 2.40 13.69 -7.51
C ILE A 92 1.88 15.07 -7.92
N VAL A 93 2.77 16.01 -8.22
CA VAL A 93 2.41 17.39 -8.60
C VAL A 93 1.57 17.40 -9.88
N PHE A 94 2.03 16.72 -10.94
CA PHE A 94 1.30 16.68 -12.20
C PHE A 94 -0.03 15.93 -12.08
N ALA A 95 -0.10 14.85 -11.31
CA ALA A 95 -1.36 14.16 -11.05
C ALA A 95 -2.33 15.03 -10.25
N ALA A 96 -1.85 15.79 -9.26
CA ALA A 96 -2.67 16.73 -8.50
C ALA A 96 -3.19 17.88 -9.38
N ILE A 97 -2.32 18.48 -10.21
CA ILE A 97 -2.70 19.52 -11.18
C ILE A 97 -3.74 18.95 -12.16
N TYR A 98 -3.52 17.74 -12.66
CA TYR A 98 -4.46 17.09 -13.58
C TYR A 98 -5.83 16.92 -12.94
N VAL A 99 -5.92 16.40 -11.70
CA VAL A 99 -7.21 16.26 -11.02
C VAL A 99 -7.84 17.62 -10.76
N VAL A 100 -7.10 18.62 -10.27
CA VAL A 100 -7.67 19.94 -9.93
C VAL A 100 -8.18 20.69 -11.17
N LEU A 101 -7.46 20.60 -12.30
CA LEU A 101 -7.83 21.33 -13.51
C LEU A 101 -8.88 20.62 -14.36
N PHE A 102 -8.88 19.29 -14.36
CA PHE A 102 -9.72 18.48 -15.27
C PHE A 102 -10.79 17.66 -14.56
N SER A 103 -10.97 17.81 -13.24
CA SER A 103 -12.04 17.18 -12.47
C SER A 103 -12.69 18.18 -11.50
N PRO A 104 -14.02 18.12 -11.29
CA PRO A 104 -14.69 18.91 -10.27
C PRO A 104 -14.44 18.37 -8.85
N VAL A 105 -13.69 17.26 -8.70
CA VAL A 105 -13.47 16.61 -7.41
C VAL A 105 -12.32 17.27 -6.66
N PRO A 106 -12.52 17.73 -5.41
CA PRO A 106 -11.45 18.30 -4.63
C PRO A 106 -10.42 17.23 -4.23
N LEU A 107 -9.14 17.59 -4.09
CA LEU A 107 -8.05 16.62 -3.88
C LEU A 107 -8.25 15.72 -2.65
N HIS A 108 -8.85 16.22 -1.57
CA HIS A 108 -9.12 15.42 -0.38
C HIS A 108 -10.14 14.31 -0.63
N ALA A 109 -11.03 14.49 -1.62
CA ALA A 109 -12.07 13.54 -1.97
C ALA A 109 -11.61 12.43 -2.92
N LEU A 110 -10.39 12.51 -3.47
CA LEU A 110 -9.77 11.44 -4.28
C LEU A 110 -9.63 10.11 -3.53
N PHE A 111 -9.59 10.16 -2.20
CA PHE A 111 -9.43 8.97 -1.35
C PHE A 111 -10.77 8.36 -0.93
N PHE A 112 -11.91 8.99 -1.25
CA PHE A 112 -13.24 8.43 -1.06
C PHE A 112 -13.68 7.61 -2.28
N VAL A 113 -14.73 6.81 -2.11
CA VAL A 113 -15.25 5.94 -3.18
C VAL A 113 -15.95 6.82 -4.23
N ASN A 114 -15.26 7.08 -5.34
CA ASN A 114 -15.88 7.55 -6.57
C ASN A 114 -15.48 6.61 -7.71
N ASN A 115 -16.32 5.61 -7.97
CA ASN A 115 -16.05 4.56 -8.94
C ASN A 115 -16.47 4.94 -10.38
N THR A 116 -17.01 6.14 -10.61
CA THR A 116 -17.61 6.52 -11.89
C THR A 116 -16.74 7.44 -12.75
N SER A 117 -15.85 8.25 -12.15
CA SER A 117 -14.93 9.11 -12.91
C SER A 117 -13.60 8.42 -13.19
N ALA A 118 -13.31 8.23 -14.48
CA ALA A 118 -12.03 7.69 -14.94
C ALA A 118 -10.86 8.64 -14.59
N GLU A 119 -11.08 9.95 -14.70
CA GLU A 119 -10.07 10.99 -14.44
C GLU A 119 -9.60 10.96 -12.98
N VAL A 120 -10.55 10.82 -12.04
CA VAL A 120 -10.28 10.72 -10.59
C VAL A 120 -9.50 9.44 -10.27
N ASN A 121 -9.87 8.31 -10.88
CA ASN A 121 -9.20 7.03 -10.64
C ASN A 121 -7.78 6.98 -11.25
N VAL A 122 -7.60 7.57 -12.42
CA VAL A 122 -6.27 7.74 -13.06
C VAL A 122 -5.40 8.68 -12.22
N GLY A 123 -5.95 9.81 -11.78
CA GLY A 123 -5.25 10.75 -10.90
C GLY A 123 -4.82 10.09 -9.58
N ARG A 124 -5.72 9.32 -8.95
CA ARG A 124 -5.43 8.54 -7.74
C ARG A 124 -4.31 7.51 -7.97
N PHE A 125 -4.35 6.78 -9.08
CA PHE A 125 -3.31 5.82 -9.43
C PHE A 125 -1.95 6.49 -9.52
N PHE A 126 -1.84 7.61 -10.25
CA PHE A 126 -0.58 8.34 -10.39
C PHE A 126 -0.13 8.98 -9.08
N LEU A 127 -1.03 9.53 -8.26
CA LEU A 127 -0.68 10.06 -6.94
C LEU A 127 -0.08 8.98 -6.03
N LEU A 128 -0.72 7.81 -5.95
CA LEU A 128 -0.21 6.68 -5.17
C LEU A 128 1.11 6.15 -5.74
N GLY A 129 1.26 6.14 -7.08
CA GLY A 129 2.48 5.75 -7.78
C GLY A 129 3.64 6.68 -7.47
N GLY A 130 3.41 8.00 -7.54
CA GLY A 130 4.39 9.00 -7.18
C GLY A 130 4.76 8.95 -5.70
N LEU A 131 3.80 8.67 -4.82
CA LEU A 131 4.05 8.46 -3.39
C LEU A 131 4.91 7.20 -3.14
N ALA A 132 4.68 6.11 -3.86
CA ALA A 132 5.51 4.91 -3.76
C ALA A 132 6.98 5.20 -4.12
N LEU A 133 7.21 5.97 -5.19
CA LEU A 133 8.54 6.40 -5.61
C LEU A 133 9.21 7.30 -4.58
N LEU A 134 8.46 8.22 -3.95
CA LEU A 134 8.95 9.10 -2.89
C LEU A 134 9.27 8.35 -1.59
N LEU A 135 8.46 7.35 -1.22
CA LEU A 135 8.70 6.52 -0.04
C LEU A 135 9.94 5.62 -0.19
N ASP A 136 10.22 5.15 -1.40
CA ASP A 136 11.38 4.29 -1.67
C ASP A 136 12.70 5.02 -1.38
N ASP A 137 12.80 6.29 -1.77
CA ASP A 137 14.00 7.15 -1.61
C ASP A 137 13.86 8.18 -0.45
N LEU A 138 12.86 8.03 0.43
CA LEU A 138 12.58 8.98 1.54
C LEU A 138 13.81 9.36 2.41
N PRO A 139 14.71 8.42 2.80
CA PRO A 139 15.89 8.77 3.59
C PRO A 139 16.83 9.78 2.91
N ASP A 140 16.85 9.78 1.57
CA ASP A 140 17.78 10.60 0.80
C ASP A 140 17.28 12.05 0.63
N VAL A 141 16.04 12.34 1.01
CA VAL A 141 15.42 13.66 0.90
C VAL A 141 16.02 14.66 1.90
N SER A 142 16.25 14.25 3.15
CA SER A 142 16.89 15.11 4.15
C SER A 142 17.46 14.34 5.33
N LYS A 143 18.51 14.89 5.97
CA LYS A 143 19.08 14.34 7.22
C LYS A 143 18.08 14.22 8.36
N ARG A 144 17.09 15.14 8.45
CA ARG A 144 16.03 15.08 9.46
C ARG A 144 15.11 13.87 9.24
N VAL A 145 14.77 13.60 7.98
CA VAL A 145 13.96 12.45 7.59
C VAL A 145 14.73 11.15 7.82
N GLU A 146 16.02 11.11 7.47
CA GLU A 146 16.89 9.97 7.78
C GLU A 146 16.95 9.69 9.30
N ALA A 147 17.16 10.72 10.12
CA ALA A 147 17.19 10.60 11.58
C ALA A 147 15.85 10.07 12.13
N SER A 148 14.72 10.58 11.62
CA SER A 148 13.38 10.13 12.01
C SER A 148 13.13 8.66 11.62
N LEU A 149 13.56 8.26 10.42
CA LEU A 149 13.47 6.87 9.96
C LEU A 149 14.38 5.94 10.77
N ASN A 150 15.56 6.40 11.20
CA ASN A 150 16.45 5.63 12.07
C ASN A 150 15.88 5.51 13.48
N TRP A 151 15.21 6.54 14.00
CA TRP A 151 14.44 6.44 15.25
C TRP A 151 13.31 5.42 15.16
N LEU A 152 12.52 5.45 14.08
CA LEU A 152 11.46 4.47 13.82
C LEU A 152 12.02 3.04 13.70
N LYS A 153 13.13 2.84 12.98
CA LYS A 153 13.83 1.54 12.92
C LYS A 153 14.26 1.07 14.31
N GLY A 154 14.80 1.97 15.14
CA GLY A 154 15.20 1.65 16.51
C GLY A 154 14.01 1.23 17.39
N LYS A 155 12.84 1.84 17.21
CA LYS A 155 11.61 1.38 17.86
C LYS A 155 11.15 0.02 17.33
N ALA A 156 11.22 -0.18 16.01
CA ALA A 156 10.84 -1.43 15.38
C ALA A 156 11.73 -2.60 15.80
N ASP A 157 13.05 -2.41 15.95
CA ASP A 157 13.95 -3.46 16.42
C ASP A 157 13.64 -3.89 17.87
N ARG A 158 13.31 -2.94 18.76
CA ARG A 158 12.86 -3.26 20.13
C ARG A 158 11.55 -4.04 20.15
N ALA A 159 10.65 -3.76 19.21
CA ALA A 159 9.33 -4.38 19.11
C ALA A 159 9.25 -5.51 18.06
N LYS A 160 10.38 -6.02 17.55
CA LYS A 160 10.39 -6.91 16.37
C LYS A 160 9.52 -8.16 16.48
N ARG A 161 9.44 -8.77 17.66
CA ARG A 161 8.58 -9.94 17.90
C ARG A 161 7.10 -9.57 17.74
N PHE A 162 6.68 -8.45 18.33
CA PHE A 162 5.32 -7.95 18.21
C PHE A 162 4.98 -7.57 16.78
N ILE A 163 5.89 -6.93 16.05
CA ILE A 163 5.68 -6.56 14.64
C ILE A 163 5.52 -7.81 13.77
N VAL A 164 6.31 -8.86 14.00
CA VAL A 164 6.19 -10.13 13.25
C VAL A 164 4.84 -10.80 13.51
N VAL A 165 4.40 -10.85 14.78
CA VAL A 165 3.08 -11.41 15.13
C VAL A 165 1.96 -10.57 14.52
N ALA A 166 2.02 -9.25 14.69
CA ALA A 166 1.05 -8.31 14.12
C ALA A 166 0.96 -8.50 12.61
N GLN A 167 2.10 -8.52 11.91
CA GLN A 167 2.15 -8.73 10.46
C GLN A 167 1.50 -10.05 10.03
N GLY A 168 1.74 -11.14 10.77
CA GLY A 168 1.11 -12.43 10.49
C GLY A 168 -0.40 -12.39 10.67
N VAL A 169 -0.88 -11.83 11.79
CA VAL A 169 -2.31 -11.71 12.10
C VAL A 169 -3.02 -10.79 11.11
N THR A 170 -2.50 -9.58 10.89
CA THR A 170 -3.08 -8.63 9.93
C THR A 170 -3.02 -9.16 8.50
N GLY A 171 -1.95 -9.90 8.16
CA GLY A 171 -1.83 -10.60 6.87
C GLY A 171 -2.89 -11.69 6.67
N ALA A 172 -3.23 -12.44 7.72
CA ALA A 172 -4.32 -13.42 7.70
C ALA A 172 -5.68 -12.74 7.44
N PHE A 173 -5.95 -11.61 8.10
CA PHE A 173 -7.15 -10.82 7.83
C PHE A 173 -7.19 -10.29 6.39
N SER A 174 -6.05 -9.88 5.82
CA SER A 174 -5.97 -9.46 4.42
C SER A 174 -6.32 -10.59 3.45
N LEU A 175 -5.87 -11.83 3.71
CA LEU A 175 -6.27 -12.99 2.92
C LEU A 175 -7.76 -13.32 3.10
N TYR A 176 -8.26 -13.24 4.33
CA TYR A 176 -9.67 -13.45 4.62
C TYR A 176 -10.55 -12.47 3.84
N VAL A 177 -10.24 -11.18 3.86
CA VAL A 177 -10.97 -10.16 3.08
C VAL A 177 -10.90 -10.46 1.59
N SER A 178 -9.72 -10.80 1.06
CA SER A 178 -9.55 -11.14 -0.36
C SER A 178 -10.45 -12.30 -0.78
N VAL A 179 -10.48 -13.38 0.01
CA VAL A 179 -11.33 -14.54 -0.23
C VAL A 179 -12.81 -14.21 -0.07
N ALA A 180 -13.19 -13.48 0.98
CA ALA A 180 -14.59 -13.10 1.23
C ALA A 180 -15.16 -12.27 0.07
N VAL A 181 -14.41 -11.27 -0.40
CA VAL A 181 -14.83 -10.45 -1.55
C VAL A 181 -14.87 -11.27 -2.83
N LEU A 182 -13.87 -12.13 -3.07
CA LEU A 182 -13.83 -13.01 -4.25
C LEU A 182 -15.03 -13.97 -4.28
N VAL A 183 -15.36 -14.60 -3.16
CA VAL A 183 -16.52 -15.47 -3.03
C VAL A 183 -17.80 -14.67 -3.26
N GLY A 184 -17.91 -13.47 -2.67
CA GLY A 184 -19.04 -12.57 -2.93
C GLY A 184 -19.23 -12.26 -4.42
N MET A 185 -18.15 -11.95 -5.13
CA MET A 185 -18.20 -11.69 -6.58
C MET A 185 -18.60 -12.90 -7.42
N VAL A 186 -18.33 -14.13 -6.95
CA VAL A 186 -18.73 -15.36 -7.65
C VAL A 186 -20.24 -15.59 -7.53
N PHE A 187 -20.82 -15.30 -6.36
CA PHE A 187 -22.24 -15.53 -6.11
C PHE A 187 -23.13 -14.34 -6.48
N GLU A 188 -22.60 -13.13 -6.47
CA GLU A 188 -23.32 -11.89 -6.82
C GLU A 188 -22.63 -11.21 -8.02
N PRO A 189 -23.09 -11.48 -9.27
CA PRO A 189 -22.47 -10.95 -10.48
C PRO A 189 -22.40 -9.42 -10.52
N GLU A 190 -23.34 -8.73 -9.87
CA GLU A 190 -23.35 -7.26 -9.76
C GLU A 190 -22.12 -6.72 -9.01
N TRP A 191 -21.47 -7.54 -8.19
CA TRP A 191 -20.26 -7.15 -7.46
C TRP A 191 -18.99 -7.30 -8.30
N VAL A 192 -19.07 -7.83 -9.53
CA VAL A 192 -17.95 -7.93 -10.46
C VAL A 192 -17.65 -6.56 -11.06
N THR A 193 -16.98 -5.73 -10.28
CA THR A 193 -16.56 -4.38 -10.66
C THR A 193 -15.03 -4.29 -10.70
N ALA A 194 -14.48 -3.36 -11.49
CA ALA A 194 -13.04 -3.11 -11.52
C ALA A 194 -12.49 -2.76 -10.12
N ALA A 195 -13.27 -2.05 -9.31
CA ALA A 195 -12.89 -1.70 -7.93
C ALA A 195 -12.77 -2.94 -7.03
N ASN A 196 -13.71 -3.88 -7.12
CA ASN A 196 -13.67 -5.11 -6.33
C ASN A 196 -12.59 -6.07 -6.81
N ILE A 197 -12.36 -6.17 -8.13
CA ILE A 197 -11.21 -6.91 -8.68
C ILE A 197 -9.89 -6.34 -8.14
N LEU A 198 -9.75 -5.01 -8.15
CA LEU A 198 -8.57 -4.33 -7.63
C LEU A 198 -8.39 -4.57 -6.13
N LEU A 199 -9.47 -4.51 -5.36
CA LEU A 199 -9.49 -4.81 -3.93
C LEU A 199 -9.03 -6.25 -3.67
N VAL A 200 -9.60 -7.25 -4.35
CA VAL A 200 -9.21 -8.66 -4.20
C VAL A 200 -7.73 -8.83 -4.52
N ALA A 201 -7.25 -8.30 -5.65
CA ALA A 201 -5.87 -8.43 -6.07
C ALA A 201 -4.90 -7.78 -5.07
N THR A 202 -5.18 -6.55 -4.64
CA THR A 202 -4.26 -5.81 -3.77
C THR A 202 -4.21 -6.39 -2.36
N THR A 203 -5.36 -6.82 -1.82
CA THR A 203 -5.44 -7.49 -0.51
C THR A 203 -4.84 -8.89 -0.52
N LEU A 204 -4.93 -9.62 -1.64
CA LEU A 204 -4.24 -10.89 -1.83
C LEU A 204 -2.72 -10.70 -1.78
N VAL A 205 -2.20 -9.77 -2.59
CA VAL A 205 -0.76 -9.46 -2.62
C VAL A 205 -0.28 -9.00 -1.25
N THR A 206 -1.04 -8.15 -0.55
CA THR A 206 -0.73 -7.71 0.81
C THR A 206 -0.68 -8.89 1.78
N GLY A 207 -1.68 -9.77 1.79
CA GLY A 207 -1.68 -10.96 2.65
C GLY A 207 -0.50 -11.89 2.38
N VAL A 208 -0.30 -12.27 1.11
CA VAL A 208 0.81 -13.16 0.70
C VAL A 208 2.17 -12.57 1.08
N THR A 209 2.39 -11.28 0.81
CA THR A 209 3.66 -10.62 1.11
C THR A 209 3.91 -10.51 2.61
N SER A 210 2.87 -10.30 3.44
CA SER A 210 3.00 -10.34 4.89
C SER A 210 3.54 -11.70 5.37
N PHE A 211 3.00 -12.82 4.88
CA PHE A 211 3.50 -14.15 5.23
C PHE A 211 4.91 -14.41 4.71
N ILE A 212 5.24 -13.96 3.50
CA ILE A 212 6.60 -14.06 2.96
C ILE A 212 7.59 -13.29 3.86
N PHE A 213 7.25 -12.09 4.31
CA PHE A 213 8.12 -11.28 5.16
C PHE A 213 8.31 -11.87 6.57
N VAL A 214 7.25 -12.44 7.14
CA VAL A 214 7.31 -13.21 8.39
C VAL A 214 8.23 -14.43 8.21
N LYS A 215 8.01 -15.24 7.17
CA LYS A 215 8.83 -16.43 6.86
C LYS A 215 10.30 -16.09 6.65
N ARG A 216 10.58 -14.97 5.97
CA ARG A 216 11.93 -14.47 5.71
C ARG A 216 12.55 -13.73 6.90
N LYS A 217 11.84 -13.61 8.03
CA LYS A 217 12.31 -12.96 9.25
C LYS A 217 12.86 -11.55 8.99
N VAL A 218 12.23 -10.78 8.08
CA VAL A 218 12.79 -9.49 7.62
C VAL A 218 13.04 -8.54 8.78
N TRP A 219 12.11 -8.46 9.73
CA TRP A 219 12.23 -7.62 10.93
C TRP A 219 13.37 -8.01 11.87
N HIS A 220 13.82 -9.27 11.86
CA HIS A 220 14.98 -9.70 12.65
C HIS A 220 16.32 -9.25 12.06
N THR A 221 16.32 -8.81 10.79
CA THR A 221 17.54 -8.35 10.10
C THR A 221 17.72 -6.84 10.12
N ILE A 222 16.84 -6.12 10.82
CA ILE A 222 16.91 -4.65 10.95
C ILE A 222 17.93 -4.32 12.03
N ALA A 223 19.17 -4.07 11.61
CA ALA A 223 20.17 -3.45 12.48
C ALA A 223 20.09 -1.92 12.34
N PRO A 224 20.06 -1.16 13.45
CA PRO A 224 20.28 0.27 13.37
C PRO A 224 21.68 0.55 12.80
N LYS A 225 21.80 1.51 11.88
CA LYS A 225 23.09 2.06 11.49
C LYS A 225 23.50 3.06 12.57
N HIS A 226 24.63 2.81 13.21
CA HIS A 226 25.29 3.74 14.13
C HIS A 226 26.01 4.82 13.32
#